data_AF-A0A4Y7TTB6-F1
#
_entry.id   AF-A0A4Y7TTB6-F1
#
_cell.length_a   1.000
_cell.length_b   1.000
_cell.length_c   1.000
_cell.angle_alpha   90.00
_cell.angle_beta   90.00
_cell.angle_gamma   90.00
#
_symmetry.space_group_name_H-M   'P 1'
#
loop_
_entity.id
_entity.type
_entity.pdbx_description
1 polymer ?
#
loop_
_entity_poly.entity_id
_entity_poly.type
_entity_poly.pdbx_seq_one_letter_code
_entity_poly.pdbx_strand_id
1 'polypeptide(L)'
;MAFPVSEPDDGLIGVVVMPVTTRAEVFRGSEWGNLLAFFVLAQLRHYKAKAYRVKLLSPESNLAVDGERFPFEEFQVEVYPRLGTFLSCYGRYAVDFLVRPET
;
A
#
# COMPACT_ATOMS: atom_id res chain seq x y z
N MET A 1 -9.32 -0.84 -5.93
CA MET A 1 -8.24 -0.19 -5.16
C MET A 1 -7.71 -1.16 -4.14
N ALA A 2 -6.43 -1.55 -4.22
CA ALA A 2 -5.81 -2.52 -3.31
C ALA A 2 -5.65 -2.01 -1.86
N PHE A 3 -5.75 -0.68 -1.67
CA PHE A 3 -5.62 -0.02 -0.38
C PHE A 3 -6.90 0.80 -0.09
N PRO A 4 -7.96 0.16 0.46
CA PRO A 4 -9.30 0.74 0.56
C PRO A 4 -9.43 1.91 1.55
N VAL A 5 -8.37 2.23 2.30
CA VAL A 5 -8.32 3.33 3.28
C VAL A 5 -7.32 4.42 2.89
N SER A 6 -6.81 4.39 1.65
CA SER A 6 -5.87 5.41 1.16
C SER A 6 -6.61 6.66 0.71
N GLU A 7 -6.14 7.80 1.17
CA GLU A 7 -6.59 9.11 0.72
C GLU A 7 -5.44 9.77 -0.05
N PRO A 8 -5.70 10.49 -1.15
CA PRO A 8 -4.66 11.03 -2.01
C PRO A 8 -3.88 12.19 -1.40
N ASP A 9 -4.44 12.87 -0.38
CA ASP A 9 -3.89 14.13 0.16
C ASP A 9 -3.77 14.18 1.68
N ASP A 10 -3.96 13.05 2.38
CA ASP A 10 -3.85 12.99 3.86
C ASP A 10 -2.41 13.12 4.38
N GLY A 11 -1.43 13.14 3.47
CA GLY A 11 0.00 13.27 3.79
C GLY A 11 0.61 12.00 4.38
N LEU A 12 -0.03 10.85 4.16
CA LEU A 12 0.42 9.55 4.65
C LEU A 12 0.65 8.58 3.48
N ILE A 13 1.60 7.67 3.65
CA ILE A 13 1.80 6.54 2.75
C ILE A 13 1.23 5.27 3.39
N GLY A 14 0.49 4.50 2.61
CA GLY A 14 0.06 3.16 2.98
C GLY A 14 1.22 2.18 2.88
N VAL A 15 1.52 1.50 3.99
CA VAL A 15 2.56 0.47 4.05
C VAL A 15 1.91 -0.86 4.38
N VAL A 16 2.17 -1.87 3.56
CA VAL A 16 1.73 -3.24 3.81
C VAL A 16 2.94 -4.14 3.95
N VAL A 17 3.02 -4.83 5.07
CA VAL A 17 4.09 -5.78 5.37
C VAL A 17 3.51 -7.18 5.42
N MET A 18 4.06 -8.05 4.59
CA MET A 18 3.78 -9.49 4.64
C MET A 18 4.83 -10.17 5.51
N PRO A 19 4.44 -10.74 6.67
CA PRO A 19 5.32 -11.60 7.45
C PRO A 19 5.74 -12.82 6.66
N VAL A 20 6.81 -13.49 7.11
CA VAL A 20 7.19 -14.80 6.58
C VAL A 20 6.01 -15.76 6.78
N THR A 21 5.50 -16.28 5.67
CA THR A 21 4.28 -17.09 5.61
C THR A 21 4.46 -18.21 4.58
N THR A 22 3.56 -19.20 4.54
CA THR A 22 3.68 -20.31 3.59
C THR A 22 3.19 -19.92 2.20
N ARG A 23 3.74 -20.54 1.15
CA ARG A 23 3.29 -20.32 -0.23
C ARG A 23 1.78 -20.57 -0.41
N ALA A 24 1.24 -21.59 0.28
CA ALA A 24 -0.18 -21.92 0.24
C ALA A 24 -1.06 -20.82 0.83
N GLU A 25 -0.59 -20.07 1.83
CA GLU A 25 -1.30 -18.93 2.40
C GLU A 25 -1.27 -17.73 1.45
N VAL A 26 -0.13 -17.47 0.79
CA VAL A 26 -0.02 -16.43 -0.24
C VAL A 26 -0.96 -16.69 -1.42
N PHE A 27 -0.99 -17.93 -1.92
CA PHE A 27 -1.89 -18.32 -3.01
C PHE A 27 -3.36 -18.21 -2.60
N ARG A 28 -3.72 -18.73 -1.42
CA ARG A 28 -5.08 -18.58 -0.89
C ARG A 28 -5.51 -17.13 -0.77
N GLY A 29 -4.59 -16.21 -0.47
CA GLY A 29 -4.88 -14.78 -0.45
C GLY A 29 -5.05 -14.13 -1.82
N SER A 30 -4.45 -14.71 -2.85
CA SER A 30 -4.49 -14.21 -4.24
C SER A 30 -5.76 -14.64 -4.99
N GLU A 31 -6.40 -15.75 -4.60
CA GLU A 31 -7.62 -16.27 -5.23
C GLU A 31 -8.89 -15.47 -4.88
N TRP A 32 -8.82 -14.64 -3.84
CA TRP A 32 -9.88 -13.68 -3.56
C TRP A 32 -9.77 -12.53 -4.55
N GLY A 33 -10.30 -12.69 -5.77
CA GLY A 33 -10.35 -11.68 -6.82
C GLY A 33 -11.21 -10.43 -6.47
N ASN A 34 -11.54 -10.22 -5.20
CA ASN A 34 -12.27 -9.06 -4.72
C ASN A 34 -11.31 -7.97 -4.26
N LEU A 35 -11.67 -6.73 -4.55
CA LEU A 35 -10.95 -5.48 -4.30
C LEU A 35 -10.35 -5.30 -2.88
N LEU A 36 -10.80 -6.10 -1.91
CA LEU A 36 -10.47 -6.05 -0.48
C LEU A 36 -9.64 -7.25 0.03
N ALA A 37 -9.38 -8.25 -0.81
CA ALA A 37 -8.77 -9.50 -0.41
C ALA A 37 -7.49 -9.34 0.40
N PHE A 38 -6.53 -8.56 -0.14
CA PHE A 38 -5.28 -8.29 0.54
C PHE A 38 -5.43 -7.40 1.77
N PHE A 39 -6.52 -6.63 1.91
CA PHE A 39 -6.79 -5.87 3.12
C PHE A 39 -7.34 -6.74 4.26
N VAL A 40 -7.98 -7.86 3.92
CA VAL A 40 -8.68 -8.72 4.88
C VAL A 40 -7.84 -9.95 5.29
N LEU A 41 -6.73 -10.21 4.60
CA LEU A 41 -5.80 -11.26 5.02
C LEU A 41 -5.22 -10.92 6.39
N ALA A 42 -5.65 -11.67 7.40
CA ALA A 42 -5.27 -11.48 8.80
C ALA A 42 -3.75 -11.46 9.05
N GLN A 43 -2.95 -12.01 8.12
CA GLN A 43 -1.50 -12.03 8.22
C GLN A 43 -0.82 -10.74 7.76
N LEU A 44 -1.49 -9.93 6.92
CA LEU A 44 -0.92 -8.68 6.44
C LEU A 44 -1.02 -7.60 7.52
N ARG A 45 0.06 -6.84 7.67
CA ARG A 45 0.12 -5.71 8.60
C ARG A 45 0.01 -4.43 7.80
N HIS A 46 -1.02 -3.65 8.09
CA HIS A 46 -1.30 -2.37 7.45
C HIS A 46 -0.88 -1.22 8.36
N TYR A 47 -0.13 -0.28 7.81
CA TYR A 47 0.29 0.94 8.49
C TYR A 47 0.02 2.16 7.61
N LYS A 48 -0.24 3.30 8.25
CA LYS A 48 -0.09 4.62 7.62
C LYS A 48 1.10 5.30 8.26
N ALA A 49 1.99 5.86 7.46
CA ALA A 49 3.20 6.53 7.93
C ALA A 49 3.43 7.86 7.20
N LYS A 50 4.11 8.81 7.85
CA LYS A 50 4.60 10.03 7.20
C LYS A 50 5.94 9.80 6.49
N ALA A 51 6.74 8.92 7.07
CA ALA A 51 8.03 8.49 6.55
C ALA A 51 8.37 7.11 7.11
N TYR A 52 9.19 6.35 6.40
CA TYR A 52 9.77 5.11 6.90
C TYR A 52 11.14 4.86 6.29
N ARG A 53 11.92 3.98 6.94
CA ARG A 53 13.22 3.52 6.45
C ARG A 53 13.23 2.01 6.38
N VAL A 54 13.78 1.47 5.29
CA VAL A 54 14.01 0.05 5.12
C VAL A 54 15.51 -0.21 5.24
N LYS A 55 15.88 -1.06 6.19
CA LYS A 55 17.23 -1.60 6.32
C LYS A 55 17.28 -3.00 5.74
N LEU A 56 18.40 -3.33 5.11
CA LEU A 56 18.56 -4.62 4.48
C LEU A 56 19.08 -5.64 5.49
N LEU A 57 18.42 -6.79 5.57
CA LEU A 57 18.91 -7.96 6.30
C LEU A 57 19.75 -8.89 5.41
N SER A 58 19.63 -8.74 4.09
CA SER A 58 20.35 -9.50 3.05
C SER A 58 20.55 -8.60 1.83
N PRO A 59 21.66 -8.73 1.09
CA PRO A 59 21.92 -7.94 -0.11
C PRO A 59 21.12 -8.39 -1.34
N GLU A 60 20.54 -9.59 -1.33
CA GLU A 60 19.84 -10.16 -2.49
C GLU A 60 18.32 -9.95 -2.40
N SER A 61 17.78 -9.06 -3.23
CA SER A 61 16.34 -8.90 -3.44
C SER A 61 16.03 -8.02 -4.66
N ASN A 62 14.78 -7.58 -4.78
CA ASN A 62 14.32 -6.65 -5.81
C ASN A 62 13.55 -5.48 -5.18
N LEU A 63 13.80 -4.27 -5.69
CA LEU A 63 13.00 -3.07 -5.43
C LEU A 63 12.40 -2.59 -6.74
N ALA A 64 11.13 -2.22 -6.70
CA ALA A 64 10.46 -1.54 -7.80
C ALA A 64 9.75 -0.29 -7.30
N VAL A 65 9.85 0.79 -8.08
CA VAL A 65 9.15 2.07 -7.85
C VAL A 65 8.38 2.38 -9.12
N ASP A 66 7.08 2.64 -8.99
CA ASP A 66 6.15 2.87 -10.11
C ASP A 66 6.21 1.81 -11.24
N GLY A 67 6.58 0.57 -10.88
CA GLY A 67 6.70 -0.55 -11.81
C GLY A 67 8.07 -0.70 -12.48
N GLU A 68 8.99 0.21 -12.25
CA GLU A 68 10.35 0.16 -12.78
C GLU A 68 11.33 -0.45 -11.77
N ARG A 69 12.37 -1.12 -12.26
CA ARG A 69 13.40 -1.71 -11.39
C ARG A 69 14.34 -0.63 -10.86
N PHE A 70 14.53 -0.62 -9.54
CA PHE A 70 15.49 0.26 -8.86
C PHE A 70 16.61 -0.56 -8.19
N PRO A 71 17.78 0.06 -7.93
CA PRO A 71 18.83 -0.56 -7.12
C PRO A 71 18.28 -1.01 -5.77
N PHE A 72 18.61 -2.24 -5.36
CA PHE A 72 18.20 -2.77 -4.07
C PHE A 72 19.23 -2.40 -2.99
N GLU A 73 19.09 -1.20 -2.43
CA GLU A 73 19.92 -0.66 -1.36
C GLU A 73 19.07 -0.19 -0.17
N GLU A 74 19.68 0.21 0.95
CA GLU A 74 18.92 0.82 2.04
C GLU A 74 18.28 2.12 1.57
N PHE A 75 16.99 2.29 1.82
CA PHE A 75 16.26 3.46 1.36
C PHE A 75 15.33 4.03 2.42
N GLN A 76 14.97 5.30 2.22
CA GLN A 76 14.03 6.04 3.04
C GLN A 76 12.96 6.63 2.13
N VAL A 77 11.73 6.59 2.62
CA VAL A 77 10.57 7.16 1.94
C VAL A 77 9.99 8.25 2.83
N GLU A 78 9.71 9.41 2.24
CA GLU A 78 9.08 10.55 2.87
C GLU A 78 7.94 11.06 1.99
N VAL A 79 6.82 11.39 2.62
CA VAL A 79 5.66 11.93 1.90
C VAL A 79 5.73 13.44 1.88
N TYR A 80 5.67 14.00 0.67
CA TYR A 80 5.47 15.42 0.43
C TYR A 80 3.97 15.68 0.19
N PRO A 81 3.22 16.14 1.19
CA PRO A 81 1.77 16.29 1.05
C PRO A 81 1.44 17.37 0.03
N ARG A 82 0.46 17.09 -0.85
CA ARG A 82 -0.10 18.07 -1.81
C ARG A 82 0.94 18.69 -2.75
N LEU A 83 1.95 17.90 -3.17
CA LEU A 83 3.04 18.37 -4.02
C LEU A 83 2.59 18.80 -5.43
N GLY A 84 1.54 18.14 -5.96
CA GLY A 84 1.01 18.41 -7.29
C GLY A 84 -0.49 18.68 -7.26
N THR A 85 -0.98 19.46 -8.24
CA THR A 85 -2.41 19.67 -8.48
C THR A 85 -2.78 19.01 -9.80
N PHE A 86 -3.76 18.11 -9.75
CA PHE A 86 -4.22 17.34 -10.90
C PHE A 86 -5.69 17.63 -11.19
N LEU A 87 -6.10 17.47 -12.46
CA LEU A 87 -7.50 17.55 -12.84
C LEU A 87 -8.21 16.25 -12.45
N SER A 88 -9.33 16.37 -11.74
CA SER A 88 -10.25 15.26 -11.45
C SER A 88 -11.57 15.48 -12.18
N CYS A 89 -12.14 14.42 -12.76
CA CYS A 89 -13.43 14.47 -13.45
C CYS A 89 -14.57 15.05 -12.61
N TYR A 90 -14.51 14.88 -11.28
CA TYR A 90 -15.59 15.26 -10.36
C TYR A 90 -15.18 16.32 -9.33
N GLY A 91 -13.96 16.88 -9.42
CA GLY A 91 -13.44 17.82 -8.42
C GLY A 91 -13.23 17.23 -7.02
N ARG A 92 -13.32 15.91 -6.88
CA ARG A 92 -13.06 15.15 -5.66
C ARG A 92 -12.31 13.86 -5.97
N TYR A 93 -11.79 13.20 -4.94
CA TYR A 93 -11.30 11.84 -5.09
C TYR A 93 -12.48 10.90 -5.39
N ALA A 94 -12.43 10.24 -6.55
CA ALA A 94 -13.55 9.47 -7.09
C ALA A 94 -13.46 8.00 -6.65
N VAL A 95 -13.77 7.77 -5.38
CA VAL A 95 -13.81 6.43 -4.79
C VAL A 95 -15.14 6.23 -4.06
N ASP A 96 -15.74 5.07 -4.27
CA ASP A 96 -16.91 4.62 -3.52
C ASP A 96 -16.43 3.81 -2.32
N PHE A 97 -16.17 4.48 -1.21
CA PHE A 97 -15.90 3.78 0.04
C PHE A 97 -17.19 3.11 0.52
N LEU A 98 -17.11 1.84 0.93
CA LEU A 98 -18.19 1.20 1.68
C LEU A 98 -18.25 1.87 3.06
N VAL A 99 -19.15 2.84 3.20
CA VAL A 99 -19.42 3.52 4.48
C VAL A 99 -19.92 2.45 5.46
N ARG A 100 -19.29 2.35 6.65
CA ARG A 100 -19.82 1.49 7.72
C ARG A 100 -21.23 1.98 8.06
N PRO A 101 -22.24 1.10 8.17
CA PRO A 101 -23.53 1.52 8.73
C PRO A 101 -23.28 2.06 10.13
N GLU A 102 -23.83 3.24 10.41
CA GLU A 102 -23.77 3.87 11.73
C GLU A 102 -24.47 2.93 12.73
N THR A 103 -23.71 2.43 13.72
CA THR A 103 -24.24 1.72 14.89
C THR A 103 -24.67 2.69 15.97
#